data_AF-A0A4R4VUN8-F1
#
_entry.id   AF-A0A4R4VUN8-F1
#
_cell.length_a   1.000
_cell.length_b   1.000
_cell.length_c   1.000
_cell.angle_alpha   90.00
_cell.angle_beta   90.00
_cell.angle_gamma   90.00
#
_symmetry.space_group_name_H-M   'P 1'
#
loop_
_entity.id
_entity.type
_entity.pdbx_description
1 polymer ?
#
loop_
_entity_poly.entity_id
_entity_poly.type
_entity_poly.pdbx_seq_one_letter_code
_entity_poly.pdbx_strand_id
1 'polypeptide(L)'
;MSGRKRGQPGAPGSGLAMVENPDEVKDHVPAGCGGCGQQLSTEDSVGYARRQVRDIPLVTVTVTEHRAHRCRCGGCGAVTSADLPEAVAGGPSSYGPNLRALAA
;
A
#
# COMPACT_ATOMS: atom_id res chain seq x y z
N MET A 1 -28.95 -24.94 32.85
CA MET A 1 -29.05 -23.56 32.35
C MET A 1 -27.65 -22.96 32.36
N SER A 2 -27.02 -22.77 31.19
CA SER A 2 -25.75 -22.03 31.09
C SER A 2 -25.90 -21.02 29.97
N GLY A 3 -26.14 -19.77 30.36
CA GLY A 3 -26.27 -18.65 29.44
C GLY A 3 -24.91 -18.28 28.88
N ARG A 4 -24.72 -18.49 27.57
CA ARG A 4 -23.56 -17.94 26.86
C ARG A 4 -23.73 -16.42 26.74
N LYS A 5 -22.73 -15.69 27.24
CA LYS A 5 -22.63 -14.24 27.13
C LYS A 5 -22.66 -13.83 25.65
N ARG A 6 -23.52 -12.86 25.39
CA ARG A 6 -23.77 -12.19 24.10
C ARG A 6 -22.48 -11.55 23.59
N GLY A 7 -22.33 -11.57 22.25
CA GLY A 7 -21.21 -11.01 21.52
C GLY A 7 -20.85 -9.59 21.94
N GLN A 8 -19.57 -9.26 21.77
CA GLN A 8 -19.03 -7.92 22.01
C GLN A 8 -19.81 -6.90 21.18
N PRO A 9 -20.33 -5.81 21.77
CA PRO A 9 -20.82 -4.67 21.02
C PRO A 9 -19.69 -4.14 20.13
N GLY A 10 -19.91 -4.07 18.82
CA GLY A 10 -18.94 -3.47 17.91
C GLY A 10 -18.57 -2.06 18.37
N ALA A 11 -17.28 -1.75 18.39
CA ALA A 11 -16.81 -0.41 18.68
C ALA A 11 -17.45 0.60 17.70
N PRO A 12 -17.81 1.82 18.14
CA PRO A 12 -18.31 2.85 17.24
C PRO A 12 -17.26 3.07 16.13
N GLY A 13 -17.68 2.89 14.88
CA GLY A 13 -16.78 2.90 13.73
C GLY A 13 -16.06 4.24 13.64
N SER A 14 -14.75 4.22 13.90
CA SER A 14 -13.85 5.35 13.66
C SER A 14 -13.56 5.43 12.16
N GLY A 15 -14.58 5.79 11.37
CA GLY A 15 -14.40 6.03 9.94
C GLY A 15 -13.25 7.01 9.70
N LEU A 16 -12.44 6.75 8.70
CA LEU A 16 -11.32 7.63 8.36
C LEU A 16 -11.86 9.04 8.06
N ALA A 17 -11.31 10.05 8.73
CA ALA A 17 -11.67 11.44 8.46
C ALA A 17 -11.37 11.80 7.00
N MET A 18 -12.23 12.61 6.38
CA MET A 18 -11.95 13.17 5.04
C MET A 18 -10.87 14.24 5.17
N VAL A 19 -9.95 14.28 4.21
CA VAL A 19 -8.98 15.39 4.09
C VAL A 19 -9.61 16.56 3.35
N GLU A 20 -9.22 17.77 3.69
CA GLU A 20 -9.73 18.97 3.02
C GLU A 20 -9.17 19.08 1.59
N ASN A 21 -7.86 18.86 1.43
CA ASN A 21 -7.14 18.95 0.17
C ASN A 21 -6.61 17.56 -0.25
N PRO A 22 -7.32 16.81 -1.11
CA PRO A 22 -6.83 15.56 -1.67
C PRO A 22 -5.79 15.81 -2.78
N ASP A 23 -4.93 14.82 -3.04
CA ASP A 23 -3.90 14.92 -4.09
C ASP A 23 -4.50 15.02 -5.51
N GLU A 24 -5.65 14.39 -5.74
CA GLU A 24 -6.38 14.41 -7.01
C GLU A 24 -7.89 14.56 -6.75
N VAL A 25 -8.56 15.38 -7.56
CA VAL A 25 -10.03 15.52 -7.58
C VAL A 25 -10.54 15.07 -8.95
N LYS A 26 -11.48 14.12 -8.96
CA LYS A 26 -12.17 13.65 -10.15
C LYS A 26 -13.65 14.02 -10.07
N ASP A 27 -14.08 14.94 -10.92
CA ASP A 27 -15.48 15.32 -11.03
C ASP A 27 -16.24 14.35 -11.93
N HIS A 28 -17.41 13.91 -11.44
CA HIS A 28 -18.30 13.02 -12.15
C HIS A 28 -19.64 13.72 -12.36
N VAL A 29 -19.87 14.20 -13.58
CA VAL A 29 -21.13 14.86 -13.98
C VAL A 29 -21.96 13.89 -14.82
N PRO A 30 -23.28 13.81 -14.60
CA PRO A 30 -24.16 13.07 -15.50
C PRO A 30 -24.03 13.59 -16.94
N ALA A 31 -23.90 12.69 -17.91
CA ALA A 31 -23.80 13.11 -19.32
C ALA A 31 -25.08 13.81 -19.83
N GLY A 32 -26.22 13.60 -19.18
CA GLY A 32 -27.45 14.30 -19.49
C GLY A 32 -28.49 14.22 -18.38
N CYS A 33 -29.52 15.05 -18.50
CA CYS A 33 -30.63 15.13 -17.57
C CYS A 33 -31.45 13.83 -17.57
N GLY A 34 -31.74 13.28 -16.40
CA GLY A 34 -32.53 12.05 -16.27
C GLY A 34 -34.00 12.18 -16.71
N GLY A 35 -34.51 13.40 -16.93
CA GLY A 35 -35.86 13.65 -17.42
C GLY A 35 -35.96 13.88 -18.93
N CYS A 36 -35.17 14.83 -19.47
CA CYS A 36 -35.25 15.24 -20.87
C CYS A 36 -34.05 14.82 -21.74
N GLY A 37 -32.98 14.29 -21.14
CA GLY A 37 -31.78 13.86 -21.87
C GLY A 37 -30.87 14.98 -22.36
N GLN A 38 -31.19 16.25 -22.09
CA GLN A 38 -30.31 17.38 -22.43
C GLN A 38 -28.94 17.21 -21.76
N GLN A 39 -27.89 17.52 -22.51
CA GLN A 39 -26.51 17.38 -22.03
C GLN A 39 -26.25 18.32 -20.84
N LEU A 40 -25.57 17.80 -19.83
CA LEU A 40 -25.19 18.54 -18.63
C LEU A 40 -23.67 18.63 -18.52
N SER A 41 -23.22 19.66 -17.83
CA SER A 41 -21.82 19.95 -17.58
C SER A 41 -21.60 20.35 -16.13
N THR A 42 -20.35 20.61 -15.76
CA THR A 42 -20.00 21.12 -14.42
C THR A 42 -20.62 22.48 -14.13
N GLU A 43 -20.91 23.30 -15.15
CA GLU A 43 -21.55 24.61 -15.02
C GLU A 43 -23.00 24.50 -14.51
N ASP A 44 -23.65 23.37 -14.77
CA ASP A 44 -25.03 23.10 -14.34
C ASP A 44 -25.12 22.53 -12.92
N SER A 45 -23.98 22.35 -12.24
CA SER A 45 -23.91 21.71 -10.92
C SER A 45 -24.45 22.60 -9.81
N VAL A 46 -25.38 22.06 -9.02
CA VAL A 46 -25.94 22.71 -7.82
C VAL A 46 -25.38 22.16 -6.51
N GLY A 47 -24.44 21.22 -6.57
CA GLY A 47 -23.83 20.58 -5.41
C GLY A 47 -23.35 19.16 -5.71
N TYR A 48 -22.62 18.57 -4.76
CA TYR A 48 -22.06 17.23 -4.91
C TYR A 48 -21.90 16.52 -3.57
N ALA A 49 -21.93 15.19 -3.61
CA ALA A 49 -21.53 14.35 -2.49
C ALA A 49 -20.04 14.01 -2.60
N ARG A 50 -19.30 14.12 -1.50
CA ARG A 50 -17.86 13.81 -1.46
C ARG A 50 -17.61 12.39 -0.97
N ARG A 51 -16.67 11.71 -1.63
CA ARG A 51 -16.07 10.43 -1.20
C ARG A 51 -14.57 10.49 -1.48
N GLN A 52 -13.78 9.88 -0.61
CA GLN A 52 -12.32 9.84 -0.76
C GLN A 52 -11.84 8.41 -0.65
N VAL A 53 -10.93 8.05 -1.54
CA VAL A 53 -10.21 6.77 -1.54
C VAL A 53 -8.77 7.09 -1.21
N ARG A 54 -8.23 6.42 -0.19
CA ARG A 54 -6.79 6.40 0.06
C ARG A 54 -6.27 5.13 -0.59
N ASP A 55 -5.41 5.29 -1.57
CA ASP A 55 -4.78 4.18 -2.26
C ASP A 55 -3.27 4.39 -2.30
N ILE A 56 -2.54 3.30 -2.42
CA ILE A 56 -1.11 3.32 -2.68
C ILE A 56 -0.98 2.93 -4.15
N PRO A 57 -0.44 3.80 -5.02
CA PRO A 57 -0.30 3.48 -6.44
C PRO A 57 0.52 2.20 -6.59
N LEU A 58 0.39 1.53 -7.74
CA LEU A 58 1.05 0.25 -7.99
C LEU A 58 2.55 0.32 -7.66
N VAL A 59 2.94 -0.29 -6.53
CA VAL A 59 4.32 -0.43 -6.11
C VAL A 59 4.86 -1.77 -6.61
N THR A 60 6.00 -1.74 -7.30
CA THR A 60 6.72 -2.95 -7.68
C THR A 60 7.78 -3.28 -6.64
N VAL A 61 8.08 -4.58 -6.48
CA VAL A 61 9.14 -5.02 -5.55
C VAL A 61 10.48 -5.02 -6.30
N THR A 62 11.45 -4.28 -5.77
CA THR A 62 12.85 -4.44 -6.19
C THR A 62 13.46 -5.61 -5.43
N VAL A 63 13.98 -6.60 -6.16
CA VAL A 63 14.72 -7.72 -5.59
C VAL A 63 16.21 -7.43 -5.70
N THR A 64 16.90 -7.37 -4.56
CA THR A 64 18.36 -7.22 -4.51
C THR A 64 18.99 -8.54 -4.10
N GLU A 65 19.85 -9.09 -4.95
CA GLU A 65 20.62 -10.30 -4.64
C GLU A 65 21.96 -9.92 -4.01
N HIS A 66 22.21 -10.42 -2.80
CA HIS A 66 23.48 -10.21 -2.10
C HIS A 66 24.39 -11.41 -2.34
N ARG A 67 25.53 -11.18 -3.02
CA ARG A 67 26.51 -12.23 -3.35
C ARG A 67 27.75 -12.10 -2.48
N ALA A 68 27.91 -13.05 -1.56
CA ALA A 68 29.15 -13.25 -0.83
C ALA A 68 30.12 -14.12 -1.66
N HIS A 69 31.06 -13.46 -2.36
CA HIS A 69 32.04 -14.16 -3.17
C HIS A 69 33.12 -14.85 -2.32
N ARG A 70 33.65 -15.94 -2.87
CA ARG A 70 34.87 -16.60 -2.37
C ARG A 70 36.00 -16.36 -3.35
N CYS A 71 37.05 -15.71 -2.88
CA CYS A 71 38.18 -15.32 -3.70
C CYS A 71 39.44 -16.05 -3.24
N ARG A 72 40.21 -16.58 -4.19
CA ARG A 72 41.53 -17.16 -3.93
C ARG A 72 42.60 -16.08 -4.09
N CYS A 73 43.45 -15.91 -3.08
CA CYS A 73 44.59 -15.02 -3.14
C CYS A 73 45.63 -15.55 -4.13
N GLY A 74 46.05 -14.71 -5.09
CA GLY A 74 47.07 -15.07 -6.08
C GLY A 74 48.47 -15.27 -5.51
N GLY A 75 48.76 -14.70 -4.32
CA GLY A 75 50.08 -14.81 -3.68
C GLY A 75 50.24 -16.04 -2.79
N CYS A 76 49.30 -16.29 -1.87
CA CYS A 76 49.41 -17.37 -0.87
C CYS A 76 48.43 -18.54 -1.10
N GLY A 77 47.53 -18.44 -2.09
CA GLY A 77 46.55 -19.49 -2.39
C GLY A 77 45.37 -19.60 -1.40
N ALA A 78 45.37 -18.82 -0.31
CA ALA A 78 44.28 -18.81 0.66
C ALA A 78 42.95 -18.39 0.02
N VAL A 79 41.86 -19.06 0.40
CA VAL A 79 40.50 -18.73 -0.05
C VAL A 79 39.79 -17.96 1.06
N THR A 80 39.30 -16.77 0.74
CA THR A 80 38.58 -15.89 1.68
C THR A 80 37.17 -15.65 1.17
N SER A 81 36.18 -15.71 2.08
CA SER A 81 34.78 -15.40 1.78
C SER A 81 34.46 -13.97 2.21
N ALA A 82 33.64 -13.27 1.43
CA ALA A 82 33.00 -12.05 1.89
C ALA A 82 31.86 -12.38 2.87
N ASP A 83 31.64 -11.51 3.85
CA ASP A 83 30.50 -11.62 4.76
C ASP A 83 29.23 -11.06 4.11
N LEU A 84 28.08 -11.64 4.46
CA LEU A 84 26.77 -11.07 4.13
C LEU A 84 26.36 -10.04 5.19
N PRO A 85 25.66 -8.96 4.81
CA PRO A 85 25.05 -8.07 5.78
C PRO A 85 24.10 -8.81 6.71
N GLU A 86 24.07 -8.43 8.00
CA GLU A 86 23.19 -9.06 9.00
C GLU A 86 21.71 -9.03 8.57
N ALA A 87 21.29 -7.96 7.91
CA ALA A 87 19.94 -7.78 7.38
C ALA A 87 19.48 -8.88 6.40
N VAL A 88 20.41 -9.64 5.79
CA VAL A 88 20.13 -10.73 4.85
C VAL A 88 20.70 -12.08 5.31
N ALA A 89 21.25 -12.15 6.52
CA ALA A 89 21.88 -13.36 7.04
C ALA A 89 20.88 -14.43 7.55
N GLY A 90 19.62 -14.04 7.78
CA GLY A 90 18.59 -14.90 8.39
C GLY A 90 17.96 -15.96 7.47
N GLY A 91 18.23 -15.93 6.17
CA GLY A 91 17.69 -16.91 5.22
C GLY A 91 17.98 -16.57 3.75
N PRO A 92 17.71 -17.50 2.81
CA PRO A 92 18.01 -17.32 1.39
C PRO A 92 17.14 -16.24 0.71
N SER A 93 16.01 -15.88 1.31
CA SER A 93 15.16 -14.76 0.89
C SER A 93 14.52 -14.12 2.11
N SER A 94 14.21 -12.83 2.00
CA SER A 94 13.58 -12.05 3.07
C SER A 94 12.83 -10.87 2.49
N TYR A 95 11.74 -10.46 3.14
CA TYR A 95 11.07 -9.21 2.79
C TYR A 95 11.88 -8.01 3.30
N GLY A 96 12.03 -7.00 2.45
CA GLY A 96 12.66 -5.73 2.82
C GLY A 96 11.80 -4.93 3.81
N PRO A 97 12.37 -3.91 4.46
CA PRO A 97 11.70 -3.14 5.54
C PRO A 97 10.41 -2.46 5.06
N ASN A 98 10.39 -1.88 3.87
CA ASN A 98 9.21 -1.20 3.32
C ASN A 98 8.05 -2.16 3.07
N LEU A 99 8.34 -3.36 2.56
CA LEU A 99 7.31 -4.37 2.28
C LEU A 99 6.77 -4.96 3.59
N ARG A 100 7.62 -5.11 4.61
CA ARG A 100 7.17 -5.50 5.96
C ARG A 100 6.28 -4.42 6.59
N ALA A 101 6.65 -3.15 6.44
CA ALA A 101 5.85 -2.04 6.97
C ALA A 101 4.49 -1.92 6.26
N LEU A 102 4.41 -2.26 4.97
CA LEU A 102 3.16 -2.28 4.22
C LEU A 102 2.23 -3.44 4.61
N ALA A 103 2.79 -4.58 5.03
CA ALA A 103 2.03 -5.78 5.38
C ALA A 103 1.58 -5.86 6.85
N ALA A 104 2.04 -4.94 7.70
CA ALA A 104 1.73 -4.87 9.12
C ALA A 104 0.48 -4.02 9.40
#